data_AF-A0A8S4RPJ1-F1
#
_entry.id   AF-A0A8S4RPJ1-F1
#
_cell.length_a   1.000
_cell.length_b   1.000
_cell.length_c   1.000
_cell.angle_alpha   90.00
_cell.angle_beta   90.00
_cell.angle_gamma   90.00
#
_symmetry.space_group_name_H-M   'P 1'
#
loop_
_entity.id
_entity.type
_entity.pdbx_description
1 polymer ?
#
loop_
_entity_poly.entity_id
_entity_poly.type
_entity_poly.pdbx_seq_one_letter_code
_entity_poly.pdbx_strand_id
1 'polypeptide(L)'
;MTLIPWRLGKSLVWDTTCVDTLAALHIQATSSMVGAAATSAEQAKRRKYEKLDSSFIFVPFGVETLGRGVRRHEIFLKKISERVIAPVILERTVTLTNELVWPSKGAMLPS
;
A
#
# COMPACT_ATOMS: atom_id res chain seq x y z
N MET A 1 -7.11 3.24 -5.83
CA MET A 1 -7.25 2.10 -6.76
C MET A 1 -5.94 1.91 -7.51
N THR A 2 -5.52 0.68 -7.82
CA THR A 2 -4.30 0.46 -8.63
C THR A 2 -4.60 0.52 -10.12
N LEU A 3 -3.65 1.07 -10.90
CA LEU A 3 -3.74 1.16 -12.36
C LEU A 3 -3.51 -0.20 -13.03
N ILE A 4 -2.58 -1.00 -12.50
CA ILE A 4 -2.32 -2.37 -12.94
C ILE A 4 -3.10 -3.34 -12.04
N PRO A 5 -3.69 -4.42 -12.60
CA PRO A 5 -4.35 -5.45 -11.80
C PRO A 5 -3.45 -6.00 -10.70
N TRP A 6 -3.99 -6.11 -9.49
CA TRP A 6 -3.23 -6.52 -8.31
C TRP A 6 -3.06 -8.03 -8.22
N ARG A 7 -4.16 -8.78 -8.43
CA ARG A 7 -4.19 -10.25 -8.42
C ARG A 7 -5.49 -10.74 -9.05
N LEU A 8 -5.43 -11.86 -9.79
CA LEU A 8 -6.59 -12.45 -10.49
C LEU A 8 -7.35 -11.46 -11.39
N GLY A 9 -6.63 -10.57 -12.09
CA GLY A 9 -7.23 -9.55 -12.95
C GLY A 9 -7.98 -8.42 -12.22
N LYS A 10 -8.09 -8.47 -10.88
CA LYS A 10 -8.76 -7.43 -10.08
C LYS A 10 -7.78 -6.35 -9.63
N SER A 11 -8.18 -5.08 -9.73
CA SER A 11 -7.45 -3.97 -9.14
C SER A 11 -7.59 -3.94 -7.62
N LEU A 12 -6.57 -3.43 -6.93
CA LEU A 12 -6.60 -3.23 -5.49
C LEU A 12 -7.22 -1.86 -5.17
N VAL A 13 -8.14 -1.84 -4.22
CA VAL A 13 -8.66 -0.63 -3.59
C VAL A 13 -8.44 -0.76 -2.09
N TRP A 14 -8.00 0.31 -1.45
CA TRP A 14 -7.74 0.33 -0.03
C TRP A 14 -8.27 1.63 0.57
N ASP A 15 -8.69 1.53 1.83
CA ASP A 15 -9.16 2.66 2.62
C ASP A 15 -8.51 2.59 4.00
N THR A 16 -8.03 3.72 4.48
CA THR A 16 -7.26 3.81 5.70
C THR A 16 -8.03 4.63 6.74
N THR A 17 -8.06 4.13 7.97
CA THR A 17 -8.70 4.82 9.08
C THR A 17 -7.81 4.76 10.30
N CYS A 18 -7.62 5.91 10.94
CA CYS A 18 -7.00 6.00 12.26
C CYS A 18 -8.12 6.15 13.29
N VAL A 19 -8.12 5.29 14.30
CA VAL A 19 -9.10 5.31 15.40
C VAL A 19 -8.42 5.66 16.71
N ASP A 20 -9.12 6.44 17.52
CA ASP A 20 -8.67 6.83 18.84
C ASP A 20 -8.73 5.64 19.82
N THR A 21 -7.55 5.22 20.27
CA THR A 21 -7.39 4.13 21.24
C THR A 21 -8.08 4.42 22.57
N LEU A 22 -8.13 5.70 22.98
CA LEU A 22 -8.64 6.15 24.27
C LEU A 22 -10.09 6.62 24.23
N ALA A 23 -10.72 6.62 23.05
CA ALA A 23 -12.12 6.95 22.93
C ALA A 23 -12.95 6.04 23.86
N ALA A 24 -13.91 6.62 24.58
CA ALA A 24 -14.71 5.91 25.59
C ALA A 24 -15.42 4.67 25.02
N LEU A 25 -15.80 4.69 23.74
CA LEU A 25 -16.42 3.54 23.05
C LEU A 25 -15.45 2.39 22.72
N HIS A 26 -14.14 2.63 22.81
CA HIS A 26 -13.09 1.69 22.47
C HIS A 26 -12.30 1.23 23.69
N ILE A 27 -12.29 2.03 24.77
CA ILE A 27 -11.42 1.86 25.94
C ILE A 27 -11.51 0.46 26.57
N GLN A 28 -12.70 -0.13 26.65
CA GLN A 28 -12.88 -1.48 27.20
C GLN A 28 -12.18 -2.55 26.34
N ALA A 29 -12.24 -2.41 25.01
CA ALA A 29 -11.64 -3.37 24.10
C ALA A 29 -10.13 -3.13 23.95
N THR A 30 -9.72 -1.86 23.85
CA THR A 30 -8.31 -1.47 23.67
C THR A 30 -7.49 -1.65 24.95
N SER A 31 -8.10 -1.58 26.14
CA SER A 31 -7.44 -1.91 27.41
C SER A 31 -7.04 -3.39 27.51
N SER A 32 -7.80 -4.27 26.86
CA SER A 32 -7.58 -5.71 26.93
C SER A 32 -6.78 -6.26 25.75
N MET A 33 -6.86 -5.61 24.58
CA MET A 33 -6.20 -6.08 23.37
C MET A 33 -5.74 -4.91 22.50
N VAL A 34 -4.43 -4.84 22.27
CA VAL A 34 -3.82 -3.89 21.33
C VAL A 34 -4.39 -4.10 19.93
N GLY A 35 -4.78 -3.02 19.25
CA GLY A 35 -5.33 -3.08 17.89
C GLY A 35 -6.81 -3.49 17.84
N ALA A 36 -7.52 -3.58 18.97
CA ALA A 36 -8.93 -3.94 18.99
C ALA A 36 -9.82 -2.90 18.28
N ALA A 37 -9.59 -1.61 18.51
CA ALA A 37 -10.32 -0.55 17.82
C ALA A 37 -9.97 -0.55 16.33
N ALA A 38 -8.68 -0.69 16.00
CA ALA A 38 -8.22 -0.77 14.61
C ALA A 38 -8.90 -1.93 13.86
N THR A 39 -8.96 -3.11 14.49
CA THR A 39 -9.61 -4.30 13.94
C THR A 39 -11.12 -4.09 13.75
N SER A 40 -11.78 -3.48 14.73
CA SER A 40 -13.20 -3.14 14.63
C SER A 40 -13.48 -2.17 13.47
N ALA A 41 -12.66 -1.14 13.33
CA ALA A 41 -12.74 -0.18 12.24
C ALA A 41 -12.55 -0.86 10.87
N GLU A 42 -11.59 -1.78 10.74
CA GLU A 42 -11.44 -2.57 9.52
C GLU A 42 -12.68 -3.39 9.20
N GLN A 43 -13.27 -4.07 10.18
CA GLN A 43 -14.48 -4.86 9.97
C GLN A 43 -15.64 -3.97 9.53
N ALA A 44 -15.80 -2.79 10.13
CA ALA A 44 -16.80 -1.81 9.72
C ALA A 44 -16.59 -1.38 8.26
N LYS A 45 -15.34 -1.17 7.83
CA LYS A 45 -15.01 -0.84 6.44
C LYS A 45 -15.26 -2.02 5.49
N ARG A 46 -14.94 -3.27 5.87
CA ARG A 46 -15.29 -4.46 5.07
C ARG A 46 -16.80 -4.52 4.82
N ARG A 47 -17.61 -4.34 5.86
CA ARG A 47 -19.09 -4.32 5.74
C ARG A 47 -19.56 -3.16 4.87
N LYS A 48 -19.03 -1.95 5.06
CA LYS A 48 -19.39 -0.76 4.27
C LYS A 48 -19.14 -0.95 2.77
N TYR A 49 -18.06 -1.65 2.42
CA TYR A 49 -17.60 -1.81 1.05
C TYR A 49 -17.74 -3.23 0.51
N GLU A 50 -18.60 -4.05 1.10
CA GLU A 50 -18.80 -5.46 0.73
C GLU A 50 -19.10 -5.64 -0.78
N LYS A 51 -19.83 -4.70 -1.38
CA LYS A 51 -20.15 -4.72 -2.81
C LYS A 51 -18.91 -4.65 -3.72
N LEU A 52 -17.80 -4.12 -3.24
CA LEU A 52 -16.56 -4.01 -4.01
C LEU A 52 -15.89 -5.37 -4.23
N ASP A 53 -16.16 -6.39 -3.42
CA ASP A 53 -15.49 -7.69 -3.51
C ASP A 53 -15.76 -8.42 -4.83
N SER A 54 -16.86 -8.07 -5.51
CA SER A 54 -17.20 -8.59 -6.85
C SER A 54 -16.17 -8.17 -7.91
N SER A 55 -15.75 -6.91 -7.91
CA SER A 55 -14.90 -6.31 -8.96
C SER A 55 -13.47 -5.99 -8.52
N PHE A 56 -13.24 -5.83 -7.22
CA PHE A 56 -11.97 -5.36 -6.67
C PHE A 56 -11.44 -6.28 -5.59
N ILE A 57 -10.15 -6.13 -5.28
CA ILE A 57 -9.59 -6.61 -4.03
C ILE A 57 -9.64 -5.44 -3.06
N PHE A 58 -10.55 -5.47 -2.09
CA PHE A 58 -10.65 -4.44 -1.07
C PHE A 58 -9.80 -4.78 0.15
N VAL A 59 -8.96 -3.83 0.59
CA VAL A 59 -8.15 -3.96 1.80
C VAL A 59 -8.41 -2.76 2.71
N PRO A 60 -9.17 -2.92 3.80
CA PRO A 60 -9.25 -1.89 4.83
C PRO A 60 -7.99 -1.94 5.69
N PHE A 61 -7.51 -0.76 6.07
CA PHE A 61 -6.31 -0.58 6.86
C PHE A 61 -6.65 0.27 8.10
N GLY A 62 -6.81 -0.38 9.25
CA GLY A 62 -7.10 0.31 10.52
C GLY A 62 -5.83 0.51 11.33
N VAL A 63 -5.60 1.71 11.85
CA VAL A 63 -4.53 1.97 12.82
C VAL A 63 -5.09 2.64 14.07
N GLU A 64 -4.45 2.40 15.19
CA GLU A 64 -4.79 3.00 16.48
C GLU A 64 -3.84 4.16 16.77
N THR A 65 -4.32 5.23 17.39
CA THR A 65 -3.48 6.39 17.70
C THR A 65 -2.33 6.07 18.65
N LEU A 66 -2.51 5.08 19.54
CA LEU A 66 -1.49 4.61 20.49
C LEU A 66 -0.96 3.19 20.18
N GLY A 67 -1.50 2.53 19.15
CA GLY A 67 -1.18 1.14 18.83
C GLY A 67 -0.19 1.02 17.69
N ARG A 68 0.77 0.08 17.79
CA ARG A 68 1.56 -0.35 16.63
C ARG A 68 0.65 -1.07 15.63
N GLY A 69 0.82 -0.76 14.35
CA GLY A 69 0.13 -1.47 13.26
C GLY A 69 0.30 -2.99 13.39
N VAL A 70 -0.78 -3.74 13.22
CA VAL A 70 -0.79 -5.20 13.31
C VAL A 70 0.13 -5.75 12.21
N ARG A 71 0.85 -6.87 12.43
CA ARG A 71 1.75 -7.51 11.42
C ARG A 71 1.14 -7.64 10.01
N ARG A 72 -0.19 -7.73 9.90
CA ARG A 72 -0.91 -7.75 8.62
C ARG A 72 -0.71 -6.47 7.79
N HIS A 73 -0.60 -5.32 8.45
CA HIS A 73 -0.32 -4.01 7.85
C HIS A 73 1.08 -3.94 7.28
N GLU A 74 2.07 -4.44 8.00
CA GLU A 74 3.47 -4.47 7.53
C GLU A 74 3.61 -5.30 6.25
N ILE A 75 3.00 -6.49 6.21
CA ILE A 75 3.00 -7.35 5.02
C ILE A 75 2.32 -6.66 3.83
N PHE A 76 1.20 -5.98 4.08
CA PHE A 76 0.47 -5.27 3.03
C PHE A 76 1.28 -4.09 2.48
N LEU A 77 1.83 -3.25 3.36
CA LEU A 77 2.67 -2.13 2.97
C LEU A 77 3.93 -2.59 2.23
N LYS A 78 4.56 -3.69 2.68
CA LYS A 78 5.71 -4.28 1.99
C LYS A 78 5.37 -4.69 0.55
N LYS A 79 4.21 -5.33 0.34
CA LYS A 79 3.75 -5.72 -1.01
C LYS A 79 3.46 -4.51 -1.89
N ILE A 80 2.95 -3.42 -1.32
CA ILE A 80 2.79 -2.16 -2.05
C ILE A 80 4.16 -1.61 -2.41
N SER A 81 5.09 -1.54 -1.46
CA SER A 81 6.44 -1.01 -1.72
C SER A 81 7.16 -1.81 -2.78
N GLU A 82 7.08 -3.14 -2.79
CA GLU A 82 7.68 -3.98 -3.83
C GLU A 82 7.12 -3.67 -5.23
N ARG A 83 5.85 -3.28 -5.33
CA ARG A 83 5.20 -3.00 -6.62
C ARG A 83 5.29 -1.55 -7.08
N VAL A 84 5.50 -0.63 -6.17
CA VAL A 84 5.66 0.80 -6.49
C VAL A 84 7.14 1.18 -6.58
N ILE A 85 7.97 0.69 -5.66
CA ILE A 85 9.37 1.08 -5.53
C ILE A 85 10.28 0.26 -6.44
N ALA A 86 10.03 -1.05 -6.63
CA ALA A 86 10.91 -1.84 -7.50
C ALA A 86 10.95 -1.31 -8.95
N PRO A 87 9.83 -0.90 -9.57
CA PRO A 87 9.86 -0.25 -10.87
C PRO A 87 10.57 1.11 -10.85
N VAL A 88 10.34 1.94 -9.81
CA VAL A 88 10.94 3.28 -9.70
C VAL A 88 12.46 3.22 -9.50
N ILE A 89 12.96 2.25 -8.73
CA ILE A 89 14.40 2.02 -8.58
C ILE A 89 14.98 1.47 -9.90
N LEU A 90 14.29 0.55 -10.58
CA LEU A 90 14.74 0.04 -11.87
C LEU A 90 14.83 1.14 -12.93
N GLU A 91 13.82 2.01 -13.03
CA GLU A 91 13.83 3.17 -13.93
C GLU A 91 14.99 4.10 -13.61
N ARG A 92 15.21 4.43 -12.33
CA ARG A 92 16.35 5.28 -11.93
C ARG A 92 17.70 4.65 -12.23
N THR A 93 17.85 3.34 -12.07
CA THR A 93 19.09 2.63 -12.44
C THR A 93 19.29 2.60 -13.96
N VAL A 94 18.23 2.37 -14.75
CA VAL A 94 18.30 2.38 -16.23
C VAL A 94 18.67 3.77 -16.76
N THR A 95 18.10 4.85 -16.19
CA THR A 95 18.46 6.23 -16.57
C THR A 95 19.92 6.51 -16.25
N LEU A 96 20.42 6.12 -15.07
CA LEU A 96 21.84 6.28 -14.72
C LEU A 96 22.77 5.47 -15.64
N THR A 97 22.39 4.25 -16.03
CA THR A 97 23.18 3.47 -17.00
C THR A 97 23.14 4.06 -18.41
N ASN A 98 22.02 4.65 -18.84
CA ASN A 98 21.92 5.32 -20.14
C ASN A 98 22.65 6.67 -20.17
N GLU A 99 22.74 7.39 -19.06
CA GLU A 99 23.55 8.61 -18.97
C GLU A 99 25.05 8.32 -18.79
N LEU A 100 25.42 7.19 -18.19
CA LEU A 100 26.82 6.72 -18.11
C LEU A 100 27.30 6.04 -19.39
N VAL A 101 26.39 5.57 -20.27
CA VAL A 101 26.73 5.13 -21.64
C VAL A 101 26.64 6.34 -22.57
N TRP A 102 27.72 7.12 -22.61
CA TRP A 102 27.97 8.12 -23.65
C TRP A 102 27.76 7.51 -25.05
N PRO A 103 27.10 8.18 -26.02
CA PRO A 103 26.86 7.65 -27.35
C PRO A 103 28.19 7.48 -28.09
N SER A 104 28.81 6.33 -27.89
CA SER A 104 30.01 5.89 -28.59
C SER A 104 29.59 5.29 -29.92
N LYS A 105 29.09 6.12 -30.84
CA LYS A 105 29.04 5.84 -32.30
C LYS A 105 28.49 7.03 -33.09
N GLY A 106 29.39 7.68 -33.84
CA GLY A 106 29.10 8.14 -35.20
C GLY A 106 28.70 9.60 -35.41
N ALA A 107 29.60 10.55 -35.19
CA ALA A 107 29.60 11.81 -35.93
C ALA A 107 30.78 11.80 -36.91
N MET A 108 30.52 11.36 -38.13
CA MET A 108 31.43 11.49 -39.27
C MET A 108 31.24 12.91 -39.80
N LEU A 109 32.20 13.80 -39.58
CA LEU A 109 32.20 15.14 -40.17
C LEU A 109 32.68 15.03 -41.63
N PRO A 110 31.98 15.59 -42.62
CA PRO A 110 32.50 15.66 -43.97
C PRO A 110 33.58 16.75 -44.07
N SER A 111 34.60 16.42 -44.85
CA SER A 111 35.76 17.22 -45.24
C SER A 111 35.42 18.43 -46.11
#